data_AF-A0A948Z2R3-F1
#
_entry.id   AF-A0A948Z2R3-F1
#
_cell.length_a   1.000
_cell.length_b   1.000
_cell.length_c   1.000
_cell.angle_alpha   90.00
_cell.angle_beta   90.00
_cell.angle_gamma   90.00
#
_symmetry.space_group_name_H-M   'P 1'
#
loop_
_entity.id
_entity.type
_entity.pdbx_description
1 polymer ?
#
loop_
_entity_poly.entity_id
_entity_poly.type
_entity_poly.pdbx_seq_one_letter_code
_entity_poly.pdbx_strand_id
1 'polypeptide(L)'
;GLFTFADDPRTTYERMIHIASLAEDYLKKQGAFDSVAKAEPSENLLSLACIRRQVSVAKGDAMIARLDQSSEACGFANLSDVDSIATRGPMTLDHVIRTRPIPVILRNDIEKDIADYSSEYKKYFDRNTDGCLTCLDTAPRWGVWPEHGTIAFGRSVKEADIVSDITSHTMRAIQLGEAMGGWKPLPEKDIFHMEYWTLQQAKIQKKESFLELQGKIALVTGAASGIGRACAEALHEQGSVVAGLDINPEVTEIFNQQDLAGLTCDVTDDKAVQEAVEFIVQSFGGLDILVSNAGIFPASQSIEQMDAETWNRSLEINLSSHQRLLKICIPYLKEGFEPAVIFIASKNVPAPGPGASAYSVAKAGLTQLARIAAMELAPFGIRVNMVHPDAVFDTGIWTPEALESRAKHYGLTVAEYKTKNLLKTEVTSKDVAAMVCAMAGRAFAKTTGAQVPVDGGNERVI
;
A
#
# COMPACT_ATOMS: atom_id res chain seq x y z
N GLY A 1 -2.55 17.80 -32.16
CA GLY A 1 -3.25 16.56 -32.52
C GLY A 1 -3.46 16.54 -34.02
N LEU A 2 -3.50 15.35 -34.62
CA LEU A 2 -3.87 15.16 -36.02
C LEU A 2 -5.40 15.11 -36.12
N PHE A 3 -5.98 15.94 -36.99
CA PHE A 3 -7.39 15.90 -37.31
C PHE A 3 -7.55 15.64 -38.80
N THR A 4 -8.26 14.57 -39.15
CA THR A 4 -8.66 14.27 -40.51
C THR A 4 -10.16 14.44 -40.65
N PHE A 5 -10.60 14.91 -41.81
CA PHE A 5 -12.01 15.09 -42.14
C PHE A 5 -12.25 14.75 -43.61
N ALA A 6 -13.43 14.23 -43.90
CA ALA A 6 -14.00 13.97 -45.22
C ALA A 6 -15.53 13.95 -45.12
N ASP A 7 -16.23 13.95 -46.25
CA ASP A 7 -17.70 13.95 -46.29
C ASP A 7 -18.32 12.61 -45.84
N ASP A 8 -17.52 11.53 -45.73
CA ASP A 8 -17.94 10.24 -45.22
C ASP A 8 -16.99 9.66 -44.15
N PRO A 9 -17.52 8.83 -43.22
CA PRO A 9 -16.72 8.29 -42.10
C PRO A 9 -15.58 7.36 -42.53
N ARG A 10 -15.75 6.57 -43.60
CA ARG A 10 -14.73 5.62 -44.06
C ARG A 10 -13.52 6.37 -44.59
N THR A 11 -13.72 7.33 -45.47
CA THR A 11 -12.63 8.16 -46.01
C THR A 11 -11.91 8.92 -44.91
N THR A 12 -12.63 9.43 -43.91
CA THR A 12 -12.02 10.11 -42.76
C THR A 12 -11.08 9.19 -41.98
N TYR A 13 -11.52 7.96 -41.72
CA TYR A 13 -10.75 6.92 -41.03
C TYR A 13 -9.54 6.45 -41.85
N GLU A 14 -9.72 6.14 -43.14
CA GLU A 14 -8.63 5.74 -44.03
C GLU A 14 -7.58 6.84 -44.18
N ARG A 15 -8.02 8.11 -44.23
CA ARG A 15 -7.12 9.28 -44.25
C ARG A 15 -6.32 9.41 -42.96
N MET A 16 -6.92 9.10 -41.79
CA MET A 16 -6.21 9.07 -40.52
C MET A 16 -5.09 8.02 -40.55
N ILE A 17 -5.42 6.79 -40.97
CA ILE A 17 -4.44 5.70 -41.10
C ILE A 17 -3.32 6.12 -42.03
N HIS A 18 -3.66 6.63 -43.23
CA HIS A 18 -2.66 7.00 -44.22
C HIS A 18 -1.67 8.05 -43.70
N ILE A 19 -2.16 9.13 -43.07
CA ILE A 19 -1.29 10.19 -42.55
C ILE A 19 -0.47 9.69 -41.36
N ALA A 20 -1.04 8.86 -40.47
CA ALA A 20 -0.29 8.23 -39.39
C ALA A 20 0.83 7.33 -39.92
N SER A 21 0.55 6.50 -40.92
CA SER A 21 1.56 5.64 -41.57
C SER A 21 2.66 6.45 -42.25
N LEU A 22 2.33 7.57 -42.91
CA LEU A 22 3.34 8.46 -43.48
C LEU A 22 4.28 9.03 -42.41
N ALA A 23 3.74 9.41 -41.24
CA ALA A 23 4.55 9.88 -40.13
C ALA A 23 5.43 8.76 -39.56
N GLU A 24 4.89 7.56 -39.35
CA GLU A 24 5.65 6.39 -38.88
C GLU A 24 6.79 6.02 -39.84
N ASP A 25 6.53 5.98 -41.14
CA ASP A 25 7.54 5.65 -42.16
C ASP A 25 8.63 6.72 -42.22
N TYR A 26 8.27 7.98 -42.02
CA TYR A 26 9.24 9.06 -41.92
C TYR A 26 10.13 8.90 -40.68
N LEU A 27 9.55 8.62 -39.51
CA LEU A 27 10.29 8.36 -38.27
C LEU A 27 11.24 7.16 -38.41
N LYS A 28 10.78 6.06 -39.03
CA LYS A 28 11.63 4.89 -39.33
C LYS A 28 12.80 5.24 -40.23
N LYS A 29 12.56 5.99 -41.32
CA LYS A 29 13.62 6.40 -42.26
C LYS A 29 14.68 7.28 -41.60
N GLN A 30 14.30 8.06 -40.60
CA GLN A 30 15.21 8.92 -39.84
C GLN A 30 15.88 8.20 -38.66
N GLY A 31 15.59 6.91 -38.43
CA GLY A 31 16.16 6.14 -37.33
C GLY A 31 15.68 6.58 -35.95
N ALA A 32 14.58 7.34 -35.85
CA ALA A 32 14.12 7.91 -34.57
C ALA A 32 13.76 6.82 -33.54
N PHE A 33 13.24 5.68 -33.98
CA PHE A 33 12.91 4.59 -33.04
C PHE A 33 14.14 3.93 -32.42
N ASP A 34 15.30 3.99 -33.10
CA ASP A 34 16.56 3.44 -32.60
C ASP A 34 17.25 4.39 -31.60
N SER A 35 16.80 5.65 -31.51
CA SER A 35 17.35 6.65 -30.60
C SER A 35 16.73 6.62 -29.19
N VAL A 36 15.76 5.74 -28.94
CA VAL A 36 15.16 5.59 -27.60
C VAL A 36 16.21 4.95 -26.68
N ALA A 37 16.63 5.70 -25.66
CA ALA A 37 17.64 5.28 -24.73
C ALA A 37 17.17 4.06 -23.93
N LYS A 38 18.12 3.17 -23.63
CA LYS A 38 17.88 1.98 -22.81
C LYS A 38 18.99 1.82 -21.78
N ALA A 39 18.63 1.39 -20.58
CA ALA A 39 19.58 1.06 -19.52
C ALA A 39 19.06 -0.11 -18.69
N GLU A 40 19.96 -0.75 -17.97
CA GLU A 40 19.60 -1.78 -16.99
C GLU A 40 19.05 -1.14 -15.71
N PRO A 41 18.08 -1.78 -15.04
CA PRO A 41 17.52 -1.27 -13.82
C PRO A 41 18.46 -1.49 -12.63
N SER A 42 18.39 -0.59 -11.65
CA SER A 42 18.96 -0.81 -10.32
C SER A 42 17.86 -0.66 -9.27
N GLU A 43 17.88 -1.50 -8.24
CA GLU A 43 16.81 -1.54 -7.23
C GLU A 43 17.27 -0.93 -5.90
N ASN A 44 16.43 -0.08 -5.33
CA ASN A 44 16.65 0.51 -4.01
C ASN A 44 15.32 0.71 -3.29
N LEU A 45 14.77 -0.37 -2.73
CA LEU A 45 13.43 -0.40 -2.14
C LEU A 45 13.25 0.59 -0.98
N LEU A 46 14.29 0.80 -0.16
CA LEU A 46 14.21 1.74 0.96
C LEU A 46 14.11 3.18 0.46
N SER A 47 14.86 3.53 -0.59
CA SER A 47 14.75 4.86 -1.20
C SER A 47 13.41 5.05 -1.90
N LEU A 48 12.86 4.01 -2.55
CA LEU A 48 11.51 4.04 -3.08
C LEU A 48 10.46 4.33 -1.99
N ALA A 49 10.59 3.68 -0.83
CA ALA A 49 9.73 3.93 0.32
C ALA A 49 9.85 5.37 0.85
N CYS A 50 11.07 5.88 0.96
CA CYS A 50 11.33 7.28 1.32
C CYS A 50 10.69 8.26 0.31
N ILE A 51 10.87 8.03 -1.00
CA ILE A 51 10.26 8.84 -2.07
C ILE A 51 8.74 8.87 -1.92
N ARG A 52 8.09 7.70 -1.79
CA ARG A 52 6.63 7.62 -1.61
C ARG A 52 6.16 8.38 -0.38
N ARG A 53 6.88 8.26 0.75
CA ARG A 53 6.57 8.99 1.99
C ARG A 53 6.62 10.48 1.78
N GLN A 54 7.69 11.01 1.18
CA GLN A 54 7.85 12.44 0.97
C GLN A 54 6.78 13.00 0.02
N VAL A 55 6.40 12.27 -1.02
CA VAL A 55 5.27 12.65 -1.89
C VAL A 55 3.95 12.63 -1.12
N SER A 56 3.73 11.64 -0.25
CA SER A 56 2.53 11.56 0.61
C SER A 56 2.46 12.75 1.59
N VAL A 57 3.59 13.15 2.18
CA VAL A 57 3.70 14.35 3.03
C VAL A 57 3.37 15.61 2.25
N ALA A 58 3.95 15.80 1.06
CA ALA A 58 3.64 16.95 0.20
C ALA A 58 2.16 16.97 -0.23
N LYS A 59 1.54 15.80 -0.41
CA LYS A 59 0.13 15.67 -0.77
C LYS A 59 -0.81 15.91 0.42
N GLY A 60 -0.35 15.63 1.63
CA GLY A 60 -1.13 15.63 2.87
C GLY A 60 -1.98 14.36 3.08
N ASP A 61 -1.86 13.36 2.20
CA ASP A 61 -2.56 12.07 2.26
C ASP A 61 -1.61 10.96 1.79
N ALA A 62 -1.91 9.71 2.16
CA ALA A 62 -1.14 8.55 1.70
C ALA A 62 -1.24 8.37 0.18
N MET A 63 -0.11 8.08 -0.44
CA MET A 63 0.01 7.78 -1.86
C MET A 63 0.69 6.42 -2.05
N ILE A 64 0.41 5.77 -3.18
CA ILE A 64 1.11 4.59 -3.69
C ILE A 64 2.16 5.07 -4.68
N ALA A 65 3.29 4.37 -4.77
CA ALA A 65 4.31 4.59 -5.79
C ALA A 65 4.47 3.34 -6.65
N ARG A 66 4.38 3.52 -7.97
CA ARG A 66 4.60 2.48 -8.98
C ARG A 66 5.91 2.77 -9.69
N LEU A 67 6.90 1.91 -9.49
CA LEU A 67 8.20 2.02 -10.13
C LEU A 67 8.17 1.33 -11.51
N ASP A 68 8.47 2.07 -12.56
CA ASP A 68 8.72 1.53 -13.90
C ASP A 68 10.23 1.43 -14.13
N GLN A 69 10.70 0.19 -14.15
CA GLN A 69 12.08 -0.21 -14.40
C GLN A 69 12.28 -0.84 -15.78
N SER A 70 11.36 -0.60 -16.72
CA SER A 70 11.55 -1.02 -18.09
C SER A 70 12.84 -0.40 -18.65
N SER A 71 13.49 -1.11 -19.58
CA SER A 71 14.75 -0.63 -20.17
C SER A 71 14.63 0.79 -20.73
N GLU A 72 13.48 1.16 -21.31
CA GLU A 72 13.20 2.50 -21.83
C GLU A 72 13.06 3.55 -20.71
N ALA A 73 12.41 3.21 -19.59
CA ALA A 73 12.29 4.11 -18.44
C ALA A 73 13.64 4.38 -17.78
N CYS A 74 14.45 3.35 -17.57
CA CYS A 74 15.82 3.49 -17.05
C CYS A 74 16.71 4.26 -18.02
N GLY A 75 16.58 3.99 -19.32
CA GLY A 75 17.31 4.72 -20.37
C GLY A 75 16.96 6.21 -20.39
N PHE A 76 15.66 6.54 -20.34
CA PHE A 76 15.18 7.91 -20.27
C PHE A 76 15.70 8.65 -19.04
N ALA A 77 15.63 8.01 -17.86
CA ALA A 77 16.10 8.60 -16.60
C ALA A 77 17.62 8.87 -16.57
N ASN A 78 18.38 8.18 -17.42
CA ASN A 78 19.84 8.30 -17.52
C ASN A 78 20.33 9.24 -18.63
N LEU A 79 19.43 9.91 -19.34
CA LEU A 79 19.82 10.91 -20.34
C LEU A 79 20.57 12.07 -19.66
N SER A 80 21.67 12.52 -20.28
CA SER A 80 22.53 13.57 -19.71
C SER A 80 21.83 14.92 -19.53
N ASP A 81 20.78 15.16 -20.31
CA ASP A 81 19.97 16.37 -20.35
C ASP A 81 18.53 16.14 -19.87
N VAL A 82 18.27 15.04 -19.15
CA VAL A 82 16.93 14.65 -18.66
C VAL A 82 16.24 15.77 -17.89
N ASP A 83 16.99 16.54 -17.10
CA ASP A 83 16.50 17.68 -16.31
C ASP A 83 15.87 18.76 -17.20
N SER A 84 16.36 18.91 -18.42
CA SER A 84 15.80 19.85 -19.40
C SER A 84 14.63 19.22 -20.14
N ILE A 85 14.85 18.06 -20.78
CA ILE A 85 13.85 17.48 -21.68
C ILE A 85 12.57 17.05 -20.96
N ALA A 86 12.68 16.53 -19.73
CA ALA A 86 11.55 16.01 -18.96
C ALA A 86 10.69 17.14 -18.37
N THR A 87 11.28 18.31 -18.09
CA THR A 87 10.58 19.43 -17.43
C THR A 87 10.17 20.56 -18.37
N ARG A 88 10.26 20.37 -19.70
CA ARG A 88 9.78 21.39 -20.66
C ARG A 88 8.26 21.56 -20.60
N GLY A 89 7.51 20.50 -20.31
CA GLY A 89 6.05 20.51 -20.25
C GLY A 89 5.40 19.24 -20.82
N PRO A 90 4.06 19.10 -20.67
CA PRO A 90 3.33 17.88 -20.98
C PRO A 90 2.99 17.77 -22.47
N MET A 91 2.66 16.55 -22.92
CA MET A 91 2.32 16.28 -24.31
C MET A 91 0.89 16.63 -24.69
N THR A 92 -0.09 16.30 -23.83
CA THR A 92 -1.50 16.54 -24.11
C THR A 92 -2.25 17.08 -22.88
N LEU A 93 -3.50 17.50 -23.10
CA LEU A 93 -4.38 17.99 -22.05
C LEU A 93 -4.66 16.95 -20.96
N ASP A 94 -4.87 15.69 -21.34
CA ASP A 94 -5.12 14.63 -20.36
C ASP A 94 -3.87 14.32 -19.52
N HIS A 95 -2.67 14.66 -20.02
CA HIS A 95 -1.43 14.54 -19.24
C HIS A 95 -1.43 15.58 -18.12
N VAL A 96 -1.64 16.88 -18.43
CA VAL A 96 -1.49 17.92 -17.40
C VAL A 96 -2.43 17.75 -16.20
N ILE A 97 -3.67 17.28 -16.43
CA ILE A 97 -4.65 17.06 -15.36
C ILE A 97 -4.40 15.80 -14.53
N ARG A 98 -3.60 14.84 -15.02
CA ARG A 98 -3.29 13.57 -14.33
C ARG A 98 -1.88 13.54 -13.75
N THR A 99 -0.90 14.11 -14.45
CA THR A 99 0.53 14.00 -14.15
C THR A 99 1.15 15.27 -13.58
N ARG A 100 0.40 16.38 -13.52
CA ARG A 100 0.94 17.74 -13.38
C ARG A 100 1.78 18.15 -14.61
N PRO A 101 2.14 19.44 -14.76
CA PRO A 101 2.89 19.93 -15.94
C PRO A 101 4.26 19.28 -16.14
N ILE A 102 4.96 18.97 -15.05
CA ILE A 102 6.34 18.46 -15.07
C ILE A 102 6.54 17.38 -13.99
N PRO A 103 7.50 16.45 -14.17
CA PRO A 103 7.91 15.51 -13.13
C PRO A 103 8.73 16.20 -12.04
N VAL A 104 8.86 15.53 -10.90
CA VAL A 104 9.98 15.76 -9.97
C VAL A 104 11.22 15.01 -10.46
N ILE A 105 12.40 15.62 -10.37
CA ILE A 105 13.68 14.94 -10.63
C ILE A 105 14.25 14.51 -9.28
N LEU A 106 14.39 13.21 -9.06
CA LEU A 106 14.77 12.62 -7.77
C LEU A 106 16.26 12.26 -7.78
N ARG A 107 17.09 13.07 -7.14
CA ARG A 107 18.55 12.92 -7.10
C ARG A 107 18.95 12.38 -5.71
N ASN A 108 19.95 13.01 -5.09
CA ASN A 108 20.56 12.53 -3.85
C ASN A 108 19.79 12.96 -2.59
N ASP A 109 18.99 14.04 -2.65
CA ASP A 109 18.27 14.59 -1.51
C ASP A 109 16.77 14.61 -1.81
N ILE A 110 16.14 13.44 -1.65
CA ILE A 110 14.74 13.17 -1.99
C ILE A 110 13.78 14.17 -1.31
N GLU A 111 14.02 14.49 -0.04
CA GLU A 111 13.18 15.42 0.72
C GLU A 111 13.27 16.83 0.13
N LYS A 112 14.50 17.30 -0.14
CA LYS A 112 14.72 18.59 -0.78
C LYS A 112 14.15 18.64 -2.19
N ASP A 113 14.35 17.60 -3.01
CA ASP A 113 13.89 17.57 -4.40
C ASP A 113 12.35 17.68 -4.49
N ILE A 114 11.63 17.01 -3.60
CA ILE A 114 10.15 17.08 -3.52
C ILE A 114 9.67 18.41 -2.95
N ALA A 115 10.39 18.98 -1.97
CA ALA A 115 10.09 20.31 -1.44
C ALA A 115 10.32 21.41 -2.48
N ASP A 116 11.42 21.34 -3.24
CA ASP A 116 11.75 22.24 -4.34
C ASP A 116 10.68 22.16 -5.44
N TYR A 117 10.26 20.94 -5.82
CA TYR A 117 9.14 20.74 -6.75
C TYR A 117 7.86 21.43 -6.26
N SER A 118 7.49 21.21 -5.00
CA SER A 118 6.27 21.77 -4.42
C SER A 118 6.30 23.30 -4.40
N SER A 119 7.46 23.87 -4.05
CA SER A 119 7.71 25.32 -4.09
C SER A 119 7.63 25.88 -5.52
N GLU A 120 8.25 25.23 -6.50
CA GLU A 120 8.19 25.67 -7.90
C GLU A 120 6.79 25.56 -8.49
N TYR A 121 6.03 24.51 -8.16
CA TYR A 121 4.62 24.40 -8.57
C TYR A 121 3.78 25.55 -7.97
N LYS A 122 4.04 25.92 -6.71
CA LYS A 122 3.36 27.06 -6.09
C LYS A 122 3.69 28.38 -6.79
N LYS A 123 4.96 28.62 -7.13
CA LYS A 123 5.37 29.79 -7.92
C LYS A 123 4.74 29.78 -9.31
N TYR A 124 4.67 28.62 -9.96
CA TYR A 124 3.98 28.44 -11.24
C TYR A 124 2.51 28.86 -11.14
N PHE A 125 1.80 28.44 -10.09
CA PHE A 125 0.43 28.88 -9.85
C PHE A 125 0.35 30.39 -9.63
N ASP A 126 1.18 30.95 -8.75
CA ASP A 126 1.13 32.36 -8.38
C ASP A 126 1.46 33.30 -9.56
N ARG A 127 2.32 32.88 -10.49
CA ARG A 127 2.66 33.66 -11.71
C ARG A 127 1.55 33.67 -12.76
N ASN A 128 0.68 32.65 -12.79
CA ASN A 128 -0.28 32.46 -13.88
C ASN A 128 -1.75 32.70 -13.46
N THR A 129 -2.06 32.63 -12.15
CA THR A 129 -3.40 32.87 -11.64
C THR A 129 -3.86 34.32 -11.82
N ASP A 130 -5.17 34.52 -11.98
CA ASP A 130 -5.84 35.82 -11.97
C ASP A 130 -6.36 36.20 -10.58
N GLY A 131 -6.09 35.38 -9.56
CA GLY A 131 -6.57 35.54 -8.19
C GLY A 131 -7.95 34.93 -7.90
N CYS A 132 -8.65 34.41 -8.92
CA CYS A 132 -9.96 33.77 -8.76
C CYS A 132 -9.88 32.25 -8.58
N LEU A 133 -8.74 31.65 -8.93
CA LEU A 133 -8.52 30.20 -8.85
C LEU A 133 -7.98 29.78 -7.48
N THR A 134 -8.27 28.54 -7.07
CA THR A 134 -7.66 27.90 -5.89
C THR A 134 -6.52 26.99 -6.36
N CYS A 135 -5.36 27.12 -5.72
CA CYS A 135 -4.20 26.27 -6.02
C CYS A 135 -4.54 24.79 -5.78
N LEU A 136 -4.21 23.94 -6.73
CA LEU A 136 -4.26 22.48 -6.55
C LEU A 136 -3.14 22.03 -5.58
N ASP A 137 -3.21 20.79 -5.10
CA ASP A 137 -2.13 20.23 -4.29
C ASP A 137 -0.81 20.23 -5.06
N THR A 138 0.28 20.51 -4.35
CA THR A 138 1.61 20.75 -4.93
C THR A 138 2.44 19.48 -5.06
N ALA A 139 1.89 18.32 -4.72
CA ALA A 139 2.63 17.06 -4.77
C ALA A 139 2.83 16.60 -6.22
N PRO A 140 4.02 16.05 -6.55
CA PRO A 140 4.23 15.47 -7.87
C PRO A 140 3.31 14.27 -8.09
N ARG A 141 3.01 13.99 -9.36
CA ARG A 141 2.28 12.77 -9.76
C ARG A 141 3.17 11.75 -10.43
N TRP A 142 4.33 12.16 -10.92
CA TRP A 142 5.36 11.24 -11.34
C TRP A 142 6.74 11.88 -11.14
N GLY A 143 7.77 11.05 -11.14
CA GLY A 143 9.16 11.47 -11.00
C GLY A 143 10.09 10.70 -11.92
N VAL A 144 11.17 11.35 -12.30
CA VAL A 144 12.33 10.73 -12.95
C VAL A 144 13.34 10.43 -11.88
N TRP A 145 13.74 9.16 -11.77
CA TRP A 145 14.72 8.71 -10.80
C TRP A 145 15.93 8.16 -11.55
N PRO A 146 16.98 8.98 -11.75
CA PRO A 146 18.20 8.57 -12.43
C PRO A 146 18.73 7.26 -11.87
N GLU A 147 19.26 6.41 -12.75
CA GLU A 147 19.74 5.03 -12.50
C GLU A 147 18.67 3.99 -12.16
N HIS A 148 17.45 4.41 -11.84
CA HIS A 148 16.38 3.53 -11.35
C HIS A 148 15.17 3.44 -12.29
N GLY A 149 14.83 4.51 -13.00
CA GLY A 149 13.70 4.56 -13.94
C GLY A 149 12.74 5.72 -13.68
N THR A 150 11.44 5.47 -13.79
CA THR A 150 10.41 6.47 -13.48
C THR A 150 9.46 5.96 -12.41
N ILE A 151 8.87 6.88 -11.64
CA ILE A 151 7.92 6.54 -10.58
C ILE A 151 6.62 7.28 -10.84
N ALA A 152 5.49 6.56 -10.82
CA ALA A 152 4.16 7.14 -10.84
C ALA A 152 3.52 7.11 -9.44
N PHE A 153 2.79 8.16 -9.09
CA PHE A 153 2.13 8.30 -7.80
C PHE A 153 0.62 8.44 -7.96
N GLY A 154 -0.14 7.72 -7.13
CA GLY A 154 -1.60 7.80 -7.11
C GLY A 154 -2.17 7.45 -5.73
N ARG A 155 -3.42 7.83 -5.47
CA ARG A 155 -4.10 7.45 -4.21
C ARG A 155 -4.58 6.02 -4.21
N SER A 156 -4.68 5.41 -5.38
CA SER A 156 -5.03 4.00 -5.60
C SER A 156 -4.10 3.42 -6.67
N VAL A 157 -4.03 2.09 -6.74
CA VAL A 157 -3.24 1.39 -7.78
C VAL A 157 -3.70 1.83 -9.17
N LYS A 158 -5.02 1.93 -9.39
CA LYS A 158 -5.59 2.42 -10.63
C LYS A 158 -5.16 3.85 -11.00
N GLU A 159 -5.09 4.77 -10.04
CA GLU A 159 -4.63 6.14 -10.31
C GLU A 159 -3.14 6.15 -10.66
N ALA A 160 -2.32 5.38 -9.92
CA ALA A 160 -0.89 5.25 -10.20
C ALA A 160 -0.63 4.63 -11.58
N ASP A 161 -1.39 3.60 -11.98
CA ASP A 161 -1.27 2.97 -13.30
C ASP A 161 -1.63 3.91 -14.44
N ILE A 162 -2.68 4.73 -14.29
CA ILE A 162 -3.03 5.75 -15.29
C ILE A 162 -1.85 6.72 -15.47
N VAL A 163 -1.22 7.14 -14.38
CA VAL A 163 -0.07 8.04 -14.44
C VAL A 163 1.15 7.33 -15.05
N SER A 164 1.38 6.07 -14.71
CA SER A 164 2.46 5.24 -15.27
C SER A 164 2.30 5.07 -16.78
N ASP A 165 1.09 4.77 -17.25
CA ASP A 165 0.76 4.62 -18.67
C ASP A 165 1.06 5.93 -19.42
N ILE A 166 0.52 7.06 -18.94
CA ILE A 166 0.80 8.38 -19.52
C ILE A 166 2.30 8.68 -19.54
N THR A 167 3.02 8.37 -18.46
CA THR A 167 4.46 8.61 -18.34
C THR A 167 5.25 7.81 -19.37
N SER A 168 4.92 6.52 -19.54
CA SER A 168 5.62 5.63 -20.48
C SER A 168 5.46 6.09 -21.95
N HIS A 169 4.27 6.56 -22.31
CA HIS A 169 4.02 7.15 -23.61
C HIS A 169 4.75 8.50 -23.79
N THR A 170 4.78 9.32 -22.73
CA THR A 170 5.41 10.65 -22.74
C THR A 170 6.91 10.57 -22.95
N MET A 171 7.61 9.73 -22.16
CA MET A 171 9.07 9.61 -22.22
C MET A 171 9.55 9.18 -23.60
N ARG A 172 8.82 8.25 -24.25
CA ARG A 172 9.16 7.78 -25.59
C ARG A 172 8.97 8.88 -26.62
N ALA A 173 7.85 9.57 -26.59
CA ALA A 173 7.55 10.60 -27.58
C ALA A 173 8.42 11.87 -27.39
N ILE A 174 8.87 12.21 -26.17
CA ILE A 174 9.90 13.24 -25.94
C ILE A 174 11.19 12.85 -26.67
N GLN A 175 11.68 11.62 -26.48
CA GLN A 175 12.93 11.16 -27.11
C GLN A 175 12.83 11.13 -28.64
N LEU A 176 11.69 10.69 -29.19
CA LEU A 176 11.45 10.76 -30.64
C LEU A 176 11.43 12.21 -31.14
N GLY A 177 10.84 13.14 -30.37
CA GLY A 177 10.84 14.56 -30.70
C GLY A 177 12.25 15.17 -30.70
N GLU A 178 13.07 14.85 -29.69
CA GLU A 178 14.47 15.28 -29.62
C GLU A 178 15.28 14.79 -30.82
N ALA A 179 15.14 13.51 -31.19
CA ALA A 179 15.82 12.94 -32.36
C ALA A 179 15.42 13.59 -33.70
N MET A 180 14.25 14.22 -33.74
CA MET A 180 13.63 14.77 -34.95
C MET A 180 13.75 16.30 -35.07
N GLY A 181 14.54 16.95 -34.20
CA GLY A 181 14.79 18.39 -34.24
C GLY A 181 14.40 19.17 -32.98
N GLY A 182 14.06 18.46 -31.90
CA GLY A 182 13.82 19.05 -30.58
C GLY A 182 12.36 18.98 -30.14
N TRP A 183 12.12 18.53 -28.91
CA TRP A 183 10.80 18.55 -28.28
C TRP A 183 10.45 19.95 -27.77
N LYS A 184 9.24 20.41 -28.13
CA LYS A 184 8.70 21.71 -27.71
C LYS A 184 7.22 21.59 -27.31
N PRO A 185 6.88 21.78 -26.04
CA PRO A 185 5.50 21.83 -25.57
C PRO A 185 4.87 23.22 -25.78
N LEU A 186 3.61 23.35 -25.38
CA LEU A 186 2.91 24.63 -25.36
C LEU A 186 3.55 25.62 -24.37
N PRO A 187 3.35 26.94 -24.57
CA PRO A 187 3.74 27.95 -23.58
C PRO A 187 3.14 27.69 -22.19
N GLU A 188 3.87 28.08 -21.14
CA GLU A 188 3.48 27.90 -19.72
C GLU A 188 2.04 28.37 -19.43
N LYS A 189 1.68 29.55 -19.96
CA LYS A 189 0.34 30.14 -19.77
C LYS A 189 -0.77 29.27 -20.36
N ASP A 190 -0.55 28.68 -21.54
CA ASP A 190 -1.53 27.81 -22.18
C ASP A 190 -1.67 26.49 -21.40
N ILE A 191 -0.55 25.92 -20.91
CA ILE A 191 -0.55 24.75 -20.03
C ILE A 191 -1.33 25.03 -18.74
N PHE A 192 -1.15 26.21 -18.14
CA PHE A 192 -1.86 26.62 -16.92
C PHE A 192 -3.37 26.74 -17.15
N HIS A 193 -3.76 27.44 -18.22
CA HIS A 193 -5.16 27.57 -18.61
C HIS A 193 -5.80 26.19 -18.83
N MET A 194 -5.05 25.25 -19.42
CA MET A 194 -5.46 23.87 -19.64
C MET A 194 -5.63 23.08 -18.34
N GLU A 195 -4.67 23.16 -17.41
CA GLU A 195 -4.74 22.48 -16.11
C GLU A 195 -5.92 22.99 -15.27
N TYR A 196 -6.11 24.30 -15.19
CA TYR A 196 -7.13 24.93 -14.34
C TYR A 196 -8.49 25.09 -15.03
N TRP A 197 -8.65 24.57 -16.26
CA TRP A 197 -9.94 24.63 -16.95
C TRP A 197 -10.99 23.75 -16.25
N THR A 198 -12.07 24.39 -15.79
CA THR A 198 -13.11 23.75 -14.96
C THR A 198 -13.69 22.47 -15.57
N LEU A 199 -13.93 22.43 -16.89
CA LEU A 199 -14.48 21.24 -17.56
C LEU A 199 -13.49 20.07 -17.59
N GLN A 200 -12.18 20.34 -17.56
CA GLN A 200 -11.17 19.28 -17.49
C GLN A 200 -11.01 18.77 -16.06
N GLN A 201 -11.01 19.68 -15.08
CA GLN A 201 -11.02 19.32 -13.66
C GLN A 201 -12.26 18.49 -13.30
N ALA A 202 -13.42 18.76 -13.93
CA ALA A 202 -14.63 17.95 -13.76
C ALA A 202 -14.46 16.48 -14.20
N LYS A 203 -13.52 16.16 -15.11
CA LYS A 203 -13.23 14.76 -15.51
C LYS A 203 -12.60 13.94 -14.37
N ILE A 204 -11.91 14.60 -13.44
CA ILE A 204 -11.18 13.97 -12.33
C ILE A 204 -11.87 14.18 -10.97
N GLN A 205 -12.77 15.18 -10.86
CA GLN A 205 -13.67 15.35 -9.71
C GLN A 205 -14.80 14.32 -9.73
N LYS A 206 -14.51 13.04 -9.51
CA LYS A 206 -15.54 12.14 -9.00
C LYS A 206 -15.76 12.42 -7.51
N LYS A 207 -17.04 12.42 -7.08
CA LYS A 207 -17.43 12.31 -5.67
C LYS A 207 -17.10 10.91 -5.16
N GLU A 208 -15.82 10.56 -5.09
CA GLU A 208 -15.41 9.41 -4.29
C GLU A 208 -15.28 9.92 -2.86
N SER A 209 -16.07 9.34 -1.95
CA SER A 209 -15.89 9.55 -0.53
C SER A 209 -14.49 9.07 -0.16
N PHE A 210 -13.69 9.95 0.44
CA PHE A 210 -12.39 9.56 0.97
C PHE A 210 -12.58 8.43 1.98
N LEU A 211 -12.03 7.25 1.66
CA LEU A 211 -11.95 6.15 2.60
C LEU A 211 -10.83 6.43 3.60
N GLU A 212 -11.02 6.00 4.84
CA GLU A 212 -10.16 6.37 5.98
C GLU A 212 -8.69 5.96 5.78
N LEU A 213 -8.45 4.85 5.06
CA LEU A 213 -7.13 4.27 4.84
C LEU A 213 -6.70 4.33 3.36
N GLN A 214 -7.34 5.19 2.55
CA GLN A 214 -7.05 5.32 1.13
C GLN A 214 -5.55 5.57 0.88
N GLY A 215 -4.93 4.75 0.04
CA GLY A 215 -3.54 4.90 -0.38
C GLY A 215 -2.51 4.39 0.63
N LYS A 216 -2.94 3.86 1.79
CA LYS A 216 -2.06 3.16 2.73
C LYS A 216 -1.76 1.74 2.23
N ILE A 217 -0.59 1.22 2.60
CA ILE A 217 -0.13 -0.13 2.23
C ILE A 217 -0.07 -1.00 3.48
N ALA A 218 -0.78 -2.11 3.48
CA ALA A 218 -0.93 -2.99 4.62
C ALA A 218 -0.38 -4.41 4.36
N LEU A 219 0.26 -4.97 5.38
CA LEU A 219 0.66 -6.37 5.44
C LEU A 219 -0.10 -7.08 6.56
N VAL A 220 -0.77 -8.18 6.25
CA VAL A 220 -1.54 -8.99 7.21
C VAL A 220 -1.03 -10.43 7.19
N THR A 221 -0.67 -10.99 8.34
CA THR A 221 -0.23 -12.40 8.43
C THR A 221 -1.32 -13.34 8.94
N GLY A 222 -1.32 -14.61 8.50
CA GLY A 222 -2.39 -15.56 8.79
C GLY A 222 -3.70 -15.17 8.10
N ALA A 223 -3.60 -14.71 6.85
CA ALA A 223 -4.68 -14.03 6.13
C ALA A 223 -5.62 -14.97 5.34
N ALA A 224 -5.35 -16.27 5.26
CA ALA A 224 -6.23 -17.19 4.51
C ALA A 224 -7.56 -17.48 5.23
N SER A 225 -7.65 -17.23 6.54
CA SER A 225 -8.86 -17.53 7.31
C SER A 225 -9.06 -16.63 8.54
N GLY A 226 -10.25 -16.70 9.13
CA GLY A 226 -10.57 -16.11 10.42
C GLY A 226 -10.27 -14.61 10.53
N ILE A 227 -9.67 -14.22 11.65
CA ILE A 227 -9.34 -12.81 11.97
C ILE A 227 -8.43 -12.18 10.91
N GLY A 228 -7.39 -12.88 10.47
CA GLY A 228 -6.46 -12.33 9.49
C GLY A 228 -7.13 -12.04 8.16
N ARG A 229 -7.99 -12.97 7.68
CA ARG A 229 -8.78 -12.75 6.47
C ARG A 229 -9.71 -11.55 6.60
N ALA A 230 -10.47 -11.47 7.70
CA ALA A 230 -11.39 -10.36 7.95
C ALA A 230 -10.64 -9.01 8.03
N CYS A 231 -9.45 -8.98 8.65
CA CYS A 231 -8.60 -7.79 8.68
C CYS A 231 -8.13 -7.38 7.29
N ALA A 232 -7.69 -8.34 6.46
CA ALA A 232 -7.24 -8.05 5.10
C ALA A 232 -8.38 -7.48 4.23
N GLU A 233 -9.56 -8.11 4.27
CA GLU A 233 -10.76 -7.65 3.57
C GLU A 233 -11.19 -6.25 4.07
N ALA A 234 -11.26 -6.03 5.38
CA ALA A 234 -11.69 -4.75 5.94
C ALA A 234 -10.73 -3.59 5.65
N LEU A 235 -9.42 -3.83 5.68
CA LEU A 235 -8.41 -2.81 5.33
C LEU A 235 -8.51 -2.40 3.85
N HIS A 236 -8.74 -3.38 2.97
CA HIS A 236 -8.97 -3.16 1.54
C HIS A 236 -10.27 -2.40 1.28
N GLU A 237 -11.36 -2.76 1.95
CA GLU A 237 -12.63 -2.03 1.90
C GLU A 237 -12.51 -0.57 2.37
N GLN A 238 -11.52 -0.25 3.21
CA GLN A 238 -11.16 1.10 3.65
C GLN A 238 -10.13 1.80 2.74
N GLY A 239 -9.83 1.22 1.57
CA GLY A 239 -9.01 1.83 0.52
C GLY A 239 -7.50 1.56 0.63
N SER A 240 -7.07 0.69 1.54
CA SER A 240 -5.68 0.27 1.60
C SER A 240 -5.36 -0.70 0.47
N VAL A 241 -4.12 -0.67 0.00
CA VAL A 241 -3.53 -1.83 -0.69
C VAL A 241 -3.14 -2.85 0.36
N VAL A 242 -3.46 -4.12 0.14
CA VAL A 242 -3.25 -5.16 1.14
C VAL A 242 -2.50 -6.35 0.55
N ALA A 243 -1.48 -6.81 1.27
CA ALA A 243 -0.88 -8.11 1.06
C ALA A 243 -1.18 -9.04 2.24
N GLY A 244 -1.79 -10.19 1.94
CA GLY A 244 -2.10 -11.23 2.91
C GLY A 244 -1.08 -12.37 2.83
N LEU A 245 -0.36 -12.64 3.92
CA LEU A 245 0.55 -13.79 4.03
C LEU A 245 -0.15 -14.94 4.74
N ASP A 246 -0.01 -16.15 4.20
CA ASP A 246 -0.43 -17.36 4.89
C ASP A 246 0.39 -18.57 4.44
N ILE A 247 0.53 -19.58 5.29
CA ILE A 247 1.13 -20.86 4.89
C ILE A 247 0.18 -21.68 4.01
N ASN A 248 -1.14 -21.45 4.12
CA ASN A 248 -2.12 -22.06 3.23
C ASN A 248 -2.03 -21.42 1.82
N PRO A 249 -1.69 -22.19 0.78
CA PRO A 249 -1.54 -21.68 -0.58
C PRO A 249 -2.83 -21.08 -1.18
N GLU A 250 -4.00 -21.45 -0.65
CA GLU A 250 -5.30 -20.89 -1.06
C GLU A 250 -5.36 -19.37 -0.87
N VAL A 251 -4.48 -18.77 -0.04
CA VAL A 251 -4.42 -17.30 0.11
C VAL A 251 -4.24 -16.59 -1.23
N THR A 252 -3.52 -17.20 -2.17
CA THR A 252 -3.30 -16.66 -3.53
C THR A 252 -4.56 -16.67 -4.39
N GLU A 253 -5.50 -17.58 -4.11
CA GLU A 253 -6.81 -17.65 -4.78
C GLU A 253 -7.85 -16.76 -4.11
N ILE A 254 -7.80 -16.67 -2.77
CA ILE A 254 -8.66 -15.80 -1.96
C ILE A 254 -8.39 -14.34 -2.30
N PHE A 255 -7.11 -13.97 -2.44
CA PHE A 255 -6.65 -12.61 -2.73
C PHE A 255 -5.83 -12.60 -4.03
N ASN A 256 -6.49 -12.28 -5.13
CA ASN A 256 -5.91 -12.28 -6.48
C ASN A 256 -6.14 -10.95 -7.22
N GLN A 257 -6.43 -9.89 -6.49
CA GLN A 257 -6.68 -8.56 -7.04
C GLN A 257 -5.39 -7.76 -7.05
N GLN A 258 -5.34 -6.71 -7.88
CA GLN A 258 -4.14 -5.89 -8.04
C GLN A 258 -3.77 -5.12 -6.77
N ASP A 259 -4.76 -4.76 -5.94
CA ASP A 259 -4.62 -4.04 -4.67
C ASP A 259 -4.95 -4.91 -3.43
N LEU A 260 -5.23 -6.20 -3.63
CA LEU A 260 -5.42 -7.20 -2.58
C LEU A 260 -4.80 -8.52 -3.03
N ALA A 261 -3.54 -8.73 -2.66
CA ALA A 261 -2.70 -9.84 -3.10
C ALA A 261 -2.44 -10.84 -1.97
N GLY A 262 -2.60 -12.13 -2.24
CA GLY A 262 -2.25 -13.22 -1.35
C GLY A 262 -0.89 -13.80 -1.70
N LEU A 263 -0.07 -14.06 -0.69
CA LEU A 263 1.26 -14.66 -0.85
C LEU A 263 1.41 -15.86 0.09
N THR A 264 1.75 -17.01 -0.48
CA THR A 264 2.08 -18.20 0.30
C THR A 264 3.42 -17.98 1.01
N CYS A 265 3.40 -17.90 2.34
CA CYS A 265 4.57 -17.59 3.15
C CYS A 265 4.45 -18.24 4.53
N ASP A 266 5.47 -19.03 4.91
CA ASP A 266 5.65 -19.47 6.29
C ASP A 266 6.33 -18.34 7.07
N VAL A 267 5.62 -17.78 8.05
CA VAL A 267 6.14 -16.68 8.89
C VAL A 267 7.34 -17.08 9.75
N THR A 268 7.66 -18.37 9.84
CA THR A 268 8.87 -18.85 10.53
C THR A 268 10.11 -18.86 9.62
N ASP A 269 9.94 -18.73 8.30
CA ASP A 269 11.03 -18.60 7.32
C ASP A 269 11.36 -17.12 7.07
N ASP A 270 12.46 -16.66 7.66
CA ASP A 270 12.90 -15.27 7.57
C ASP A 270 13.15 -14.81 6.13
N LYS A 271 13.60 -15.71 5.25
CA LYS A 271 13.88 -15.37 3.86
C LYS A 271 12.58 -15.19 3.10
N ALA A 272 11.62 -16.10 3.28
CA ALA A 272 10.31 -16.00 2.64
C ALA A 272 9.55 -14.74 3.10
N VAL A 273 9.65 -14.39 4.40
CA VAL A 273 9.06 -13.15 4.92
C VAL A 273 9.74 -11.92 4.32
N GLN A 274 11.06 -11.92 4.19
CA GLN A 274 11.79 -10.81 3.57
C GLN A 274 11.38 -10.62 2.11
N GLU A 275 11.35 -11.69 1.31
CA GLU A 275 10.92 -11.65 -0.10
C GLU A 275 9.48 -11.15 -0.23
N ALA A 276 8.58 -11.55 0.66
CA ALA A 276 7.20 -11.08 0.66
C ALA A 276 7.09 -9.57 0.99
N VAL A 277 7.87 -9.07 1.94
CA VAL A 277 7.92 -7.62 2.26
C VAL A 277 8.50 -6.83 1.09
N GLU A 278 9.58 -7.32 0.48
CA GLU A 278 10.21 -6.69 -0.68
C GLU A 278 9.27 -6.61 -1.88
N PHE A 279 8.50 -7.68 -2.16
CA PHE A 279 7.47 -7.69 -3.21
C PHE A 279 6.43 -6.56 -3.03
N ILE A 280 5.98 -6.32 -1.79
CA ILE A 280 5.00 -5.27 -1.48
C ILE A 280 5.60 -3.89 -1.73
N VAL A 281 6.84 -3.67 -1.26
CA VAL A 281 7.53 -2.40 -1.43
C VAL A 281 7.83 -2.15 -2.91
N GLN A 282 8.23 -3.17 -3.67
CA GLN A 282 8.45 -3.06 -5.11
C GLN A 282 7.15 -2.74 -5.87
N SER A 283 6.04 -3.37 -5.47
CA SER A 283 4.76 -3.24 -6.17
C SER A 283 4.05 -1.92 -5.90
N PHE A 284 4.15 -1.40 -4.67
CA PHE A 284 3.33 -0.29 -4.17
C PHE A 284 4.12 0.83 -3.50
N GLY A 285 5.42 0.62 -3.28
CA GLY A 285 6.35 1.65 -2.85
C GLY A 285 6.49 1.84 -1.35
N GLY A 286 6.05 0.92 -0.49
CA GLY A 286 6.29 1.06 0.96
C GLY A 286 5.43 0.15 1.84
N LEU A 287 5.41 0.44 3.14
CA LEU A 287 4.60 -0.25 4.14
C LEU A 287 4.14 0.73 5.22
N ASP A 288 2.83 0.83 5.43
CA ASP A 288 2.20 1.70 6.42
C ASP A 288 1.63 0.93 7.60
N ILE A 289 0.99 -0.20 7.34
CA ILE A 289 0.22 -0.95 8.32
C ILE A 289 0.77 -2.38 8.40
N LEU A 290 1.10 -2.84 9.60
CA LEU A 290 1.43 -4.23 9.87
C LEU A 290 0.40 -4.83 10.83
N VAL A 291 -0.40 -5.78 10.37
CA VAL A 291 -1.27 -6.60 11.23
C VAL A 291 -0.60 -7.94 11.48
N SER A 292 0.02 -8.05 12.66
CA SER A 292 0.73 -9.23 13.11
C SER A 292 -0.25 -10.20 13.76
N ASN A 293 -0.84 -11.09 12.94
CA ASN A 293 -1.96 -11.93 13.33
C ASN A 293 -1.67 -13.44 13.34
N ALA A 294 -0.79 -13.93 12.46
CA ALA A 294 -0.48 -15.36 12.33
C ALA A 294 -0.27 -16.04 13.68
N GLY A 295 -0.81 -17.24 13.85
CA GLY A 295 -0.75 -17.92 15.12
C GLY A 295 -1.43 -19.28 15.09
N ILE A 296 -1.08 -20.12 16.06
CA ILE A 296 -1.72 -21.42 16.26
C ILE A 296 -2.22 -21.54 17.69
N PHE A 297 -3.28 -22.33 17.89
CA PHE A 297 -3.72 -22.76 19.20
C PHE A 297 -3.51 -24.27 19.32
N PRO A 298 -2.44 -24.74 19.99
CA PRO A 298 -2.19 -26.16 20.17
C PRO A 298 -3.30 -26.87 20.94
N ALA A 299 -3.30 -28.20 20.87
CA ALA A 299 -4.20 -29.02 21.68
C ALA A 299 -4.01 -28.75 23.18
N SER A 300 -5.10 -28.82 23.93
CA SER A 300 -5.09 -28.55 25.38
C SER A 300 -4.28 -29.62 26.13
N GLN A 301 -3.22 -29.22 26.83
CA GLN A 301 -2.35 -30.11 27.61
C GLN A 301 -2.03 -29.50 28.99
N SER A 302 -1.99 -30.34 30.04
CA SER A 302 -1.50 -29.90 31.34
C SER A 302 0.01 -29.64 31.28
N ILE A 303 0.54 -28.86 32.24
CA ILE A 303 1.98 -28.55 32.29
C ILE A 303 2.83 -29.82 32.41
N GLU A 304 2.37 -30.81 33.19
CA GLU A 304 3.07 -32.09 33.37
C GLU A 304 3.15 -32.91 32.08
N GLN A 305 2.13 -32.81 31.21
CA GLN A 305 2.03 -33.59 29.98
C GLN A 305 2.51 -32.82 28.74
N MET A 306 2.91 -31.56 28.90
CA MET A 306 3.36 -30.70 27.80
C MET A 306 4.70 -31.19 27.27
N ASP A 307 4.71 -31.63 26.01
CA ASP A 307 5.94 -32.02 25.35
C ASP A 307 6.70 -30.79 24.82
N ALA A 308 8.02 -30.95 24.66
CA ALA A 308 8.89 -29.86 24.24
C ALA A 308 8.63 -29.40 22.80
N GLU A 309 8.15 -30.28 21.92
CA GLU A 309 7.88 -29.95 20.52
C GLU A 309 6.68 -29.00 20.41
N THR A 310 5.57 -29.34 21.06
CA THR A 310 4.36 -28.52 21.15
C THR A 310 4.66 -27.16 21.79
N TRP A 311 5.43 -27.16 22.89
CA TRP A 311 5.86 -25.93 23.56
C TRP A 311 6.70 -25.03 22.64
N ASN A 312 7.76 -25.58 22.05
CA ASN A 312 8.68 -24.83 21.19
C ASN A 312 7.97 -24.32 19.94
N ARG A 313 7.13 -25.14 19.30
CA ARG A 313 6.34 -24.74 18.13
C ARG A 313 5.38 -23.60 18.44
N SER A 314 4.74 -23.63 19.61
CA SER A 314 3.87 -22.52 20.06
C SER A 314 4.65 -21.23 20.26
N LEU A 315 5.81 -21.28 20.92
CA LEU A 315 6.65 -20.10 21.08
C LEU A 315 7.17 -19.58 19.73
N GLU A 316 7.59 -20.48 18.86
CA GLU A 316 8.15 -20.14 17.57
C GLU A 316 7.13 -19.40 16.69
N ILE A 317 5.92 -19.93 16.59
CA ILE A 317 4.87 -19.36 15.73
C ILE A 317 4.16 -18.17 16.41
N ASN A 318 3.84 -18.22 17.71
CA ASN A 318 3.04 -17.18 18.36
C ASN A 318 3.87 -16.06 19.00
N LEU A 319 5.21 -16.13 19.00
CA LEU A 319 6.09 -15.13 19.59
C LEU A 319 7.30 -14.82 18.71
N SER A 320 8.17 -15.80 18.45
CA SER A 320 9.47 -15.55 17.79
C SER A 320 9.29 -15.03 16.36
N SER A 321 8.39 -15.65 15.57
CA SER A 321 8.05 -15.23 14.20
C SER A 321 7.60 -13.75 14.13
N HIS A 322 6.78 -13.30 15.09
CA HIS A 322 6.28 -11.93 15.15
C HIS A 322 7.39 -10.92 15.41
N GLN A 323 8.38 -11.27 16.23
CA GLN A 323 9.55 -10.43 16.46
C GLN A 323 10.39 -10.28 15.18
N ARG A 324 10.63 -11.39 14.48
CA ARG A 324 11.44 -11.39 13.24
C ARG A 324 10.71 -10.67 12.10
N LEU A 325 9.41 -10.91 11.95
CA LEU A 325 8.55 -10.15 11.04
C LEU A 325 8.63 -8.65 11.32
N LEU A 326 8.45 -8.23 12.58
CA LEU A 326 8.56 -6.81 12.95
C LEU A 326 9.94 -6.26 12.59
N LYS A 327 11.02 -6.98 12.89
CA LYS A 327 12.40 -6.59 12.56
C LYS A 327 12.58 -6.33 11.05
N ILE A 328 12.04 -7.21 10.20
CA ILE A 328 12.10 -7.08 8.74
C ILE A 328 11.27 -5.88 8.24
N CYS A 329 10.11 -5.63 8.86
CA CYS A 329 9.22 -4.54 8.45
C CYS A 329 9.67 -3.15 8.94
N ILE A 330 10.42 -3.04 10.05
CA ILE A 330 10.80 -1.76 10.67
C ILE A 330 11.45 -0.76 9.69
N PRO A 331 12.43 -1.14 8.84
CA PRO A 331 13.03 -0.21 7.88
C PRO A 331 12.00 0.47 6.98
N TYR A 332 11.02 -0.29 6.47
CA TYR A 332 9.97 0.24 5.60
C TYR A 332 8.87 0.97 6.37
N LEU A 333 8.53 0.53 7.58
CA LEU A 333 7.60 1.24 8.47
C LEU A 333 8.12 2.63 8.87
N LYS A 334 9.45 2.80 9.02
CA LYS A 334 10.06 4.13 9.26
C LYS A 334 9.84 5.09 8.09
N GLU A 335 9.74 4.53 6.88
CA GLU A 335 9.36 5.25 5.67
C GLU A 335 7.85 5.13 5.35
N GLY A 336 7.03 4.74 6.33
CA GLY A 336 5.57 4.75 6.21
C GLY A 336 4.97 6.16 6.37
N PHE A 337 3.77 6.35 5.84
CA PHE A 337 2.92 7.51 6.05
C PHE A 337 1.92 7.23 7.18
N GLU A 338 2.17 7.85 8.34
CA GLU A 338 1.48 7.60 9.62
C GLU A 338 1.45 6.09 10.00
N PRO A 339 2.62 5.45 10.11
CA PRO A 339 2.74 4.01 10.22
C PRO A 339 2.12 3.45 11.52
N ALA A 340 1.52 2.25 11.41
CA ALA A 340 0.84 1.57 12.50
C ALA A 340 1.11 0.06 12.50
N VAL A 341 1.39 -0.49 13.67
CA VAL A 341 1.54 -1.92 13.91
C VAL A 341 0.45 -2.35 14.88
N ILE A 342 -0.29 -3.40 14.52
CA ILE A 342 -1.35 -3.97 15.33
C ILE A 342 -1.01 -5.44 15.58
N PHE A 343 -0.82 -5.80 16.83
CA PHE A 343 -0.65 -7.18 17.25
C PHE A 343 -1.99 -7.80 17.65
N ILE A 344 -2.33 -8.95 17.09
CA ILE A 344 -3.45 -9.76 17.57
C ILE A 344 -2.95 -10.60 18.74
N ALA A 345 -3.20 -10.09 19.94
CA ALA A 345 -2.90 -10.75 21.20
C ALA A 345 -4.02 -11.75 21.56
N SER A 346 -4.39 -11.83 22.82
CA SER A 346 -5.45 -12.76 23.27
C SER A 346 -5.98 -12.35 24.65
N LYS A 347 -7.24 -12.69 24.91
CA LYS A 347 -7.81 -12.74 26.27
C LYS A 347 -6.99 -13.61 27.22
N ASN A 348 -6.23 -14.61 26.75
CA ASN A 348 -5.42 -15.46 27.63
C ASN A 348 -4.29 -14.70 28.35
N VAL A 349 -3.99 -13.46 27.95
CA VAL A 349 -3.03 -12.60 28.65
C VAL A 349 -3.58 -12.15 30.01
N PRO A 350 -4.75 -11.48 30.08
CA PRO A 350 -5.37 -11.15 31.37
C PRO A 350 -6.07 -12.35 32.04
N ALA A 351 -6.63 -13.29 31.29
CA ALA A 351 -7.49 -14.36 31.83
C ALA A 351 -7.16 -15.76 31.25
N PRO A 352 -6.00 -16.34 31.57
CA PRO A 352 -5.59 -17.66 31.06
C PRO A 352 -6.49 -18.79 31.57
N GLY A 353 -6.45 -19.94 30.88
CA GLY A 353 -7.18 -21.16 31.25
C GLY A 353 -6.24 -22.37 31.40
N PRO A 354 -6.61 -23.37 32.24
CA PRO A 354 -5.91 -24.65 32.27
C PRO A 354 -5.84 -25.28 30.88
N GLY A 355 -4.72 -25.91 30.55
CA GLY A 355 -4.53 -26.56 29.24
C GLY A 355 -3.88 -25.69 28.17
N ALA A 356 -3.73 -24.38 28.39
CA ALA A 356 -3.27 -23.42 27.38
C ALA A 356 -1.91 -22.80 27.72
N SER A 357 -1.03 -23.50 28.45
CA SER A 357 0.23 -22.91 28.97
C SER A 357 1.13 -22.38 27.84
N ALA A 358 1.44 -23.20 26.83
CA ALA A 358 2.32 -22.81 25.73
C ALA A 358 1.80 -21.59 24.95
N TYR A 359 0.50 -21.57 24.65
CA TYR A 359 -0.14 -20.46 23.96
C TYR A 359 -0.21 -19.19 24.82
N SER A 360 -0.63 -19.33 26.09
CA SER A 360 -0.80 -18.18 26.99
C SER A 360 0.53 -17.51 27.31
N VAL A 361 1.60 -18.30 27.52
CA VAL A 361 2.96 -17.77 27.71
C VAL A 361 3.45 -17.07 26.45
N ALA A 362 3.25 -17.68 25.27
CA ALA A 362 3.64 -17.05 24.01
C ALA A 362 2.91 -15.70 23.79
N LYS A 363 1.59 -15.65 23.98
CA LYS A 363 0.79 -14.41 23.80
C LYS A 363 1.08 -13.36 24.88
N ALA A 364 1.43 -13.76 26.11
CA ALA A 364 1.92 -12.84 27.12
C ALA A 364 3.27 -12.24 26.72
N GLY A 365 4.20 -13.07 26.23
CA GLY A 365 5.46 -12.63 25.64
C GLY A 365 5.26 -11.69 24.45
N LEU A 366 4.32 -12.00 23.56
CA LEU A 366 4.00 -11.18 22.39
C LEU A 366 3.47 -9.81 22.81
N THR A 367 2.60 -9.77 23.82
CA THR A 367 2.07 -8.52 24.37
C THR A 367 3.18 -7.68 25.01
N GLN A 368 4.11 -8.31 25.73
CA GLN A 368 5.26 -7.60 26.30
C GLN A 368 6.21 -7.09 25.21
N LEU A 369 6.45 -7.88 24.16
CA LEU A 369 7.21 -7.46 22.98
C LEU A 369 6.56 -6.24 22.31
N ALA A 370 5.24 -6.26 22.11
CA ALA A 370 4.51 -5.15 21.50
C ALA A 370 4.61 -3.86 22.33
N ARG A 371 4.62 -3.96 23.67
CA ARG A 371 4.86 -2.81 24.56
C ARG A 371 6.27 -2.24 24.41
N ILE A 372 7.29 -3.10 24.28
CA ILE A 372 8.66 -2.67 24.02
C ILE A 372 8.74 -2.00 22.65
N ALA A 373 8.15 -2.62 21.61
CA ALA A 373 8.09 -2.04 20.27
C ALA A 373 7.40 -0.68 20.25
N ALA A 374 6.32 -0.47 21.02
CA ALA A 374 5.68 0.83 21.16
C ALA A 374 6.65 1.91 21.68
N MET A 375 7.54 1.56 22.62
CA MET A 375 8.54 2.49 23.15
C MET A 375 9.69 2.74 22.17
N GLU A 376 10.20 1.69 21.53
CA GLU A 376 11.33 1.77 20.61
C GLU A 376 10.98 2.44 19.28
N LEU A 377 9.75 2.28 18.82
CA LEU A 377 9.31 2.78 17.51
C LEU A 377 8.62 4.16 17.58
N ALA A 378 8.24 4.63 18.77
CA ALA A 378 7.66 5.96 18.97
C ALA A 378 8.52 7.14 18.46
N PRO A 379 9.87 7.14 18.61
CA PRO A 379 10.72 8.21 18.04
C PRO A 379 10.62 8.34 16.51
N PHE A 380 10.19 7.28 15.83
CA PHE A 380 9.97 7.25 14.37
C PHE A 380 8.50 7.53 14.00
N GLY A 381 7.64 7.85 14.96
CA GLY A 381 6.21 8.09 14.73
C GLY A 381 5.37 6.83 14.46
N ILE A 382 5.94 5.63 14.62
CA ILE A 382 5.24 4.37 14.41
C ILE A 382 4.43 4.03 15.66
N ARG A 383 3.12 3.86 15.49
CA ARG A 383 2.20 3.49 16.56
C ARG A 383 2.13 1.98 16.67
N VAL A 384 2.14 1.43 17.88
CA VAL A 384 2.05 -0.02 18.10
C VAL A 384 0.96 -0.30 19.12
N ASN A 385 -0.10 -0.99 18.73
CA ASN A 385 -1.24 -1.30 19.61
C ASN A 385 -1.57 -2.80 19.56
N MET A 386 -2.35 -3.26 20.54
CA MET A 386 -2.72 -4.67 20.69
C MET A 386 -4.24 -4.82 20.80
N VAL A 387 -4.78 -5.78 20.06
CA VAL A 387 -6.17 -6.23 20.22
C VAL A 387 -6.16 -7.55 20.99
N HIS A 388 -7.06 -7.69 21.96
CA HIS A 388 -7.24 -8.92 22.75
C HIS A 388 -8.61 -9.54 22.46
N PRO A 389 -8.74 -10.36 21.40
CA PRO A 389 -9.99 -11.06 21.13
C PRO A 389 -10.26 -12.15 22.16
N ASP A 390 -11.54 -12.41 22.40
CA ASP A 390 -12.04 -13.63 23.04
C ASP A 390 -13.18 -14.22 22.25
N ALA A 391 -13.32 -15.55 22.31
CA ALA A 391 -14.52 -16.25 21.82
C ALA A 391 -14.90 -15.88 20.36
N VAL A 392 -13.92 -15.78 19.47
CA VAL A 392 -14.12 -15.57 18.02
C VAL A 392 -14.25 -16.93 17.33
N PHE A 393 -15.48 -17.30 16.97
CA PHE A 393 -15.82 -18.66 16.55
C PHE A 393 -15.85 -18.88 15.03
N ASP A 394 -15.86 -17.82 14.24
CA ASP A 394 -15.77 -17.85 12.77
C ASP A 394 -14.32 -17.97 12.29
N THR A 395 -13.54 -18.85 12.93
CA THR A 395 -12.15 -19.15 12.58
C THR A 395 -11.98 -20.65 12.31
N GLY A 396 -10.98 -21.03 11.51
CA GLY A 396 -10.73 -22.45 11.17
C GLY A 396 -10.39 -23.36 12.37
N ILE A 397 -10.23 -22.80 13.57
CA ILE A 397 -9.97 -23.52 14.82
C ILE A 397 -11.25 -24.19 15.36
N TRP A 398 -12.45 -23.68 15.02
CA TRP A 398 -13.72 -24.11 15.60
C TRP A 398 -14.56 -24.94 14.62
N THR A 399 -14.58 -26.26 14.80
CA THR A 399 -15.55 -27.12 14.10
C THR A 399 -16.89 -27.16 14.86
N PRO A 400 -18.00 -27.51 14.21
CA PRO A 400 -19.29 -27.72 14.87
C PRO A 400 -19.18 -28.68 16.08
N GLU A 401 -18.44 -29.77 15.93
CA GLU A 401 -18.24 -30.77 16.98
C GLU A 401 -17.42 -30.20 18.16
N ALA A 402 -16.41 -29.38 17.87
CA ALA A 402 -15.62 -28.70 18.89
C ALA A 402 -16.47 -27.71 19.71
N LEU A 403 -17.35 -26.96 19.04
CA LEU A 403 -18.29 -26.03 19.67
C LEU A 403 -19.30 -26.76 20.55
N GLU A 404 -19.91 -27.84 20.06
CA GLU A 404 -20.85 -28.66 20.82
C GLU A 404 -20.20 -29.27 22.06
N SER A 405 -19.01 -29.85 21.90
CA SER A 405 -18.24 -30.44 23.00
C SER A 405 -17.92 -29.42 24.09
N ARG A 406 -17.47 -28.22 23.71
CA ARG A 406 -17.15 -27.13 24.65
C ARG A 406 -18.39 -26.55 25.31
N ALA A 407 -19.47 -26.34 24.56
CA ALA A 407 -20.74 -25.86 25.11
C ALA A 407 -21.26 -26.85 26.16
N LYS A 408 -21.27 -28.15 25.84
CA LYS A 408 -21.67 -29.22 26.77
C LYS A 408 -20.80 -29.28 28.03
N HIS A 409 -19.49 -29.07 27.91
CA HIS A 409 -18.59 -29.00 29.07
C HIS A 409 -18.99 -27.90 30.06
N TYR A 410 -19.52 -26.77 29.56
CA TYR A 410 -20.04 -25.69 30.38
C TYR A 410 -21.53 -25.83 30.76
N GLY A 411 -22.19 -26.92 30.35
CA GLY A 411 -23.63 -27.11 30.55
C GLY A 411 -24.49 -26.13 29.76
N LEU A 412 -23.99 -25.62 28.63
CA LEU A 412 -24.63 -24.63 27.78
C LEU A 412 -25.00 -25.23 26.42
N THR A 413 -25.97 -24.61 25.76
CA THR A 413 -26.14 -24.76 24.30
C THR A 413 -25.02 -24.03 23.55
N VAL A 414 -24.82 -24.36 22.27
CA VAL A 414 -23.81 -23.67 21.44
C VAL A 414 -24.09 -22.17 21.35
N ALA A 415 -25.36 -21.76 21.24
CA ALA A 415 -25.74 -20.35 21.19
C ALA A 415 -25.42 -19.60 22.50
N GLU A 416 -25.73 -20.21 23.64
CA GLU A 416 -25.39 -19.65 24.96
C GLU A 416 -23.87 -19.62 25.19
N TYR A 417 -23.14 -20.62 24.70
CA TYR A 417 -21.68 -20.64 24.76
C TYR A 417 -21.07 -19.51 23.91
N LYS A 418 -21.59 -19.29 22.70
CA LYS A 418 -21.14 -18.24 21.78
C LYS A 418 -21.36 -16.83 22.33
N THR A 419 -22.35 -16.65 23.20
CA THR A 419 -22.75 -15.39 23.82
C THR A 419 -22.39 -15.33 25.30
N LYS A 420 -21.44 -16.17 25.76
CA LYS A 420 -21.01 -16.25 27.16
C LYS A 420 -20.08 -15.09 27.56
N ASN A 421 -20.55 -13.87 27.36
CA ASN A 421 -19.94 -12.61 27.81
C ASN A 421 -21.00 -11.73 28.49
N LEU A 422 -20.61 -10.57 29.00
CA LEU A 422 -21.49 -9.67 29.74
C LEU A 422 -22.57 -9.03 28.86
N LEU A 423 -22.23 -8.69 27.62
CA LEU A 423 -23.16 -8.10 26.65
C LEU A 423 -24.11 -9.11 25.99
N LYS A 424 -23.90 -10.41 26.20
CA LYS A 424 -24.69 -11.50 25.59
C LYS A 424 -24.72 -11.44 24.05
N THR A 425 -23.60 -11.07 23.45
CA THR A 425 -23.44 -10.95 21.99
C THR A 425 -22.40 -11.92 21.46
N GLU A 426 -22.54 -12.33 20.21
CA GLU A 426 -21.45 -13.03 19.52
C GLU A 426 -20.37 -12.02 19.15
N VAL A 427 -19.11 -12.45 19.21
CA VAL A 427 -17.94 -11.69 18.76
C VAL A 427 -17.37 -12.41 17.55
N THR A 428 -17.18 -11.67 16.46
CA THR A 428 -16.77 -12.22 15.16
C THR A 428 -15.40 -11.69 14.72
N SER A 429 -14.81 -12.35 13.73
CA SER A 429 -13.59 -11.89 13.07
C SER A 429 -13.73 -10.47 12.51
N LYS A 430 -14.94 -10.10 12.05
CA LYS A 430 -15.26 -8.76 11.54
C LYS A 430 -15.25 -7.69 12.63
N ASP A 431 -15.68 -8.03 13.85
CA ASP A 431 -15.61 -7.09 14.98
C ASP A 431 -14.15 -6.78 15.35
N VAL A 432 -13.29 -7.80 15.31
CA VAL A 432 -11.84 -7.63 15.49
C VAL A 432 -11.26 -6.78 14.35
N ALA A 433 -11.61 -7.08 13.10
CA ALA A 433 -11.14 -6.34 11.93
C ALA A 433 -11.55 -4.85 11.96
N ALA A 434 -12.77 -4.55 12.42
CA ALA A 434 -13.23 -3.18 12.61
C ALA A 434 -12.36 -2.41 13.61
N MET A 435 -11.99 -3.05 14.73
CA MET A 435 -11.05 -2.46 15.69
C MET A 435 -9.65 -2.28 15.10
N VAL A 436 -9.16 -3.24 14.31
CA VAL A 436 -7.88 -3.12 13.60
C VAL A 436 -7.88 -1.92 12.65
N CYS A 437 -8.95 -1.71 11.88
CA CYS A 437 -9.09 -0.54 11.00
C CYS A 437 -9.09 0.77 11.80
N ALA A 438 -9.80 0.82 12.94
CA ALA A 438 -9.79 1.99 13.82
C ALA A 438 -8.40 2.27 14.41
N MET A 439 -7.66 1.22 14.79
CA MET A 439 -6.29 1.33 15.29
C MET A 439 -5.30 1.76 14.21
N ALA A 440 -5.52 1.35 12.95
CA ALA A 440 -4.71 1.79 11.82
C ALA A 440 -5.00 3.25 11.43
N GLY A 441 -6.25 3.69 11.55
CA GLY A 441 -6.72 5.02 11.14
C GLY A 441 -6.50 6.16 12.15
N ARG A 442 -7.13 7.30 11.85
CA ARG A 442 -7.00 8.57 12.59
C ARG A 442 -7.53 8.50 14.02
N ALA A 443 -8.49 7.61 14.29
CA ALA A 443 -9.05 7.40 15.62
C ALA A 443 -7.97 7.05 16.66
N PHE A 444 -6.88 6.39 16.23
CA PHE A 444 -5.73 6.06 17.08
C PHE A 444 -4.48 6.90 16.75
N ALA A 445 -4.59 8.02 16.01
CA ALA A 445 -3.44 8.84 15.60
C ALA A 445 -2.58 9.35 16.76
N LYS A 446 -3.14 9.40 17.98
CA LYS A 446 -2.44 9.82 19.21
C LYS A 446 -2.35 8.71 20.26
N THR A 447 -2.50 7.45 19.84
CA THR A 447 -2.54 6.28 20.72
C THR A 447 -1.49 5.25 20.30
N THR A 448 -0.59 4.90 21.23
CA THR A 448 0.39 3.83 21.08
C THR A 448 0.53 3.10 22.43
N GLY A 449 0.86 1.80 22.39
CA GLY A 449 0.93 0.92 23.56
C GLY A 449 -0.43 0.51 24.13
N ALA A 450 -1.55 0.85 23.46
CA ALA A 450 -2.89 0.53 23.96
C ALA A 450 -3.23 -0.95 23.76
N GLN A 451 -3.82 -1.54 24.79
CA GLN A 451 -4.33 -2.91 24.81
C GLN A 451 -5.85 -2.84 24.88
N VAL A 452 -6.54 -3.28 23.83
CA VAL A 452 -8.00 -3.15 23.73
C VAL A 452 -8.66 -4.52 23.61
N PRO A 453 -9.54 -4.91 24.54
CA PRO A 453 -10.31 -6.14 24.43
C PRO A 453 -11.42 -6.01 23.38
N VAL A 454 -11.66 -7.10 22.65
CA VAL A 454 -12.82 -7.29 21.77
C VAL A 454 -13.43 -8.63 22.14
N ASP A 455 -14.26 -8.63 23.18
CA ASP A 455 -14.70 -9.84 23.90
C ASP A 455 -16.16 -9.80 24.40
N GLY A 456 -16.91 -8.73 24.14
CA GLY A 456 -18.26 -8.53 24.67
C GLY A 456 -18.32 -8.38 26.20
N GLY A 457 -17.19 -8.10 26.85
CA GLY A 457 -17.02 -8.02 28.30
C GLY A 457 -16.81 -9.39 28.93
N ASN A 458 -15.55 -9.84 29.03
CA ASN A 458 -15.22 -11.05 29.78
C ASN A 458 -15.08 -10.77 31.29
N GLU A 459 -15.90 -11.43 32.12
CA GLU A 459 -15.92 -11.29 33.59
C GLU A 459 -14.56 -11.53 34.28
N ARG A 460 -13.65 -12.27 33.65
CA ARG A 460 -12.31 -12.55 34.19
C ARG A 460 -11.26 -11.49 33.81
N VAL A 461 -11.62 -10.55 32.94
CA VAL A 461 -10.72 -9.53 32.40
C VAL A 461 -11.06 -8.14 32.98
N ILE A 462 -12.34 -7.85 33.19
CA ILE A 462 -12.83 -6.54 33.66
C ILE A 462 -12.52 -6.21 35.12
#